data_AF-A0A7J8EDF5-F1
#
_entry.id   AF-A0A7J8EDF5-F1
#
_cell.length_a   1.000
_cell.length_b   1.000
_cell.length_c   1.000
_cell.angle_alpha   90.00
_cell.angle_beta   90.00
_cell.angle_gamma   90.00
#
_symmetry.space_group_name_H-M   'P 1'
#
loop_
_entity.id
_entity.type
_entity.pdbx_description
1 polymer ?
#
loop_
_entity_poly.entity_id
_entity_poly.type
_entity_poly.pdbx_seq_one_letter_code
_entity_poly.pdbx_strand_id
1 'polypeptide(L)'
;MAAVTDVQRLQARVEELERWVYGPSGSHGSRKVADNLVKVQVALGNIASKRERVKILYKKIEDLIKYLDPEYMDRIAIPDASKLQFILAAVPEHAACLQRLAQIHIQQQDQCVEITEESKALLEEYNKTVSFLFSQAPESYLKPCSFVPSLAVSHPIPTSQSIPLLPQPFFFVVNPHPRIFFIDF
;
A
#
# COMPACT_ATOMS: atom_id res chain seq x y z
N MET A 1 32.61 -53.09 -82.11
CA MET A 1 32.68 -51.68 -82.57
C MET A 1 31.84 -50.73 -81.71
N ALA A 2 30.56 -51.03 -81.39
CA ALA A 2 29.71 -50.15 -80.56
C ALA A 2 30.23 -49.88 -79.12
N ALA A 3 30.81 -50.90 -78.45
CA ALA A 3 31.37 -50.72 -77.11
C ALA A 3 32.56 -49.72 -77.08
N VAL A 4 33.34 -49.65 -78.17
CA VAL A 4 34.49 -48.73 -78.26
C VAL A 4 34.02 -47.29 -78.44
N THR A 5 32.95 -47.07 -79.21
CA THR A 5 32.38 -45.73 -79.42
C THR A 5 31.73 -45.18 -78.15
N ASP A 6 31.12 -46.04 -77.33
CA ASP A 6 30.54 -45.63 -76.06
C ASP A 6 31.62 -45.27 -75.02
N VAL A 7 32.71 -46.03 -74.98
CA VAL A 7 33.88 -45.71 -74.13
C VAL A 7 34.49 -44.38 -74.54
N GLN A 8 34.68 -44.12 -75.84
CA GLN A 8 35.20 -42.84 -76.33
C GLN A 8 34.28 -41.65 -75.99
N ARG A 9 32.96 -41.84 -76.11
CA ARG A 9 31.96 -40.82 -75.75
C ARG A 9 31.96 -40.52 -74.26
N LEU A 10 32.07 -41.54 -73.41
CA LEU A 10 32.18 -41.38 -71.97
C LEU A 10 33.49 -40.69 -71.60
N GLN A 11 34.60 -41.05 -72.26
CA GLN A 11 35.89 -40.43 -72.03
C GLN A 11 35.90 -38.94 -72.35
N ALA A 12 35.32 -38.53 -73.49
CA ALA A 12 35.19 -37.11 -73.83
C ALA A 12 34.37 -36.31 -72.80
N ARG A 13 33.29 -36.91 -72.26
CA ARG A 13 32.48 -36.28 -71.20
C ARG A 13 33.23 -36.20 -69.87
N VAL A 14 34.00 -37.23 -69.52
CA VAL A 14 34.82 -37.24 -68.31
C VAL A 14 35.91 -36.18 -68.41
N GLU A 15 36.61 -36.08 -69.54
CA GLU A 15 37.64 -35.05 -69.77
C GLU A 15 37.06 -33.62 -69.71
N GLU A 16 35.86 -33.41 -70.25
CA GLU A 16 35.18 -32.12 -70.13
C GLU A 16 34.83 -31.80 -68.67
N LEU A 17 34.27 -32.76 -67.93
CA LEU A 17 33.96 -32.60 -66.50
C LEU A 17 35.22 -32.37 -65.65
N GLU A 18 36.31 -33.07 -65.95
CA GLU A 18 37.60 -32.88 -65.29
C GLU A 18 38.15 -31.48 -65.58
N ARG A 19 37.99 -30.96 -66.81
CA ARG A 19 38.36 -29.58 -67.14
C ARG A 19 37.53 -28.55 -66.37
N TRP A 20 36.23 -28.79 -66.17
CA TRP A 20 35.36 -27.89 -65.38
C TRP A 20 35.68 -27.90 -63.88
N VAL A 21 36.05 -29.05 -63.31
CA VAL A 21 36.29 -29.19 -61.86
C VAL A 21 37.76 -28.92 -61.47
N TYR A 22 38.72 -29.34 -62.30
CA TYR A 22 40.16 -29.28 -62.00
C TYR A 22 40.91 -28.21 -62.82
N GLY A 23 40.31 -27.67 -63.89
CA GLY A 23 40.98 -26.76 -64.82
C GLY A 23 42.01 -27.45 -65.72
N PRO A 24 42.73 -26.71 -66.58
CA PRO A 24 43.61 -27.27 -67.63
C PRO A 24 44.79 -28.12 -67.13
N SER A 25 45.04 -28.15 -65.83
CA SER A 25 46.27 -28.70 -65.24
C SER A 25 46.06 -29.98 -64.42
N GLY A 26 44.85 -30.55 -64.38
CA GLY A 26 44.57 -31.85 -63.71
C GLY A 26 44.96 -31.96 -62.23
N SER A 27 45.40 -30.85 -61.61
CA SER A 27 46.06 -30.85 -60.32
C SER A 27 45.09 -30.43 -59.22
N HIS A 28 44.70 -31.41 -58.39
CA HIS A 28 44.07 -31.26 -57.07
C HIS A 28 43.04 -30.11 -56.92
N GLY A 29 41.98 -30.12 -57.73
CA GLY A 29 40.79 -29.26 -57.59
C GLY A 29 39.98 -29.52 -56.31
N SER A 30 40.11 -30.71 -55.73
CA SER A 30 39.51 -31.08 -54.43
C SER A 30 39.90 -30.11 -53.30
N ARG A 31 41.15 -29.63 -53.28
CA ARG A 31 41.62 -28.70 -52.23
C ARG A 31 41.03 -27.30 -52.42
N LYS A 32 40.92 -26.80 -53.66
CA LYS A 32 40.30 -25.50 -53.98
C LYS A 32 38.81 -25.48 -53.66
N VAL A 33 38.09 -26.55 -53.98
CA VAL A 33 36.66 -26.69 -53.63
C VAL A 33 36.47 -26.74 -52.12
N ALA A 34 37.31 -27.49 -51.40
CA ALA A 34 37.31 -27.52 -49.95
C ALA A 34 37.61 -26.13 -49.35
N ASP A 35 38.63 -25.41 -49.86
CA ASP A 35 38.97 -24.06 -49.40
C ASP A 35 37.85 -23.06 -49.66
N ASN A 36 37.16 -23.16 -50.80
CA ASN A 36 36.01 -22.32 -51.12
C ASN A 36 34.82 -22.64 -50.21
N LEU A 37 34.59 -23.91 -49.88
CA LEU A 37 33.55 -24.32 -48.93
C LEU A 37 33.86 -23.78 -47.52
N VAL A 38 35.13 -23.83 -47.10
CA VAL A 38 35.58 -23.21 -45.83
C VAL A 38 35.37 -21.70 -45.85
N LYS A 39 35.68 -21.01 -46.95
CA LYS A 39 35.41 -19.56 -47.09
C LYS A 39 33.93 -19.23 -46.98
N VAL A 40 33.06 -20.03 -47.63
CA VAL A 40 31.60 -19.85 -47.53
C VAL A 40 31.13 -20.10 -46.11
N GLN A 41 31.63 -21.14 -45.44
CA GLN A 41 31.30 -21.42 -44.04
C GLN A 41 31.70 -20.27 -43.11
N VAL A 42 32.91 -19.72 -43.27
CA VAL A 42 33.38 -18.55 -42.50
C VAL A 42 32.54 -17.31 -42.82
N ALA A 43 32.22 -17.07 -44.10
CA ALA A 43 31.37 -15.96 -44.50
C ALA A 43 29.95 -16.05 -43.91
N LEU A 44 29.35 -17.24 -43.92
CA LEU A 44 28.05 -17.51 -43.30
C LEU A 44 28.09 -17.31 -41.78
N GLY A 45 29.13 -17.79 -41.10
CA GLY A 45 29.33 -17.53 -39.67
C GLY A 45 29.49 -16.05 -39.33
N ASN A 46 30.20 -15.31 -40.19
CA ASN A 46 30.35 -13.86 -40.05
C ASN A 46 29.03 -13.11 -40.28
N ILE A 47 28.21 -13.53 -41.25
CA ILE A 47 26.89 -12.94 -41.50
C ILE A 47 25.93 -13.22 -40.33
N ALA A 48 25.89 -14.46 -39.84
CA ALA A 48 25.05 -14.86 -38.72
C ALA A 48 25.40 -14.11 -37.42
N SER A 49 26.70 -14.00 -37.09
CA SER A 49 27.16 -13.27 -35.90
C SER A 49 26.89 -11.77 -35.99
N LYS A 50 27.12 -11.13 -37.15
CA LYS A 50 26.79 -9.72 -37.36
C LYS A 50 25.29 -9.47 -37.18
N ARG A 51 24.44 -10.35 -37.73
CA ARG A 51 22.98 -10.25 -37.60
C ARG A 51 22.54 -10.26 -36.14
N GLU A 52 23.11 -11.14 -35.31
CA GLU A 52 22.76 -11.20 -33.89
C GLU A 52 23.26 -9.97 -33.12
N ARG A 53 24.47 -9.49 -33.43
CA ARG A 53 25.01 -8.25 -32.83
C ARG A 53 24.14 -7.04 -33.17
N VAL A 54 23.70 -6.92 -34.41
CA VAL A 54 22.79 -5.86 -34.88
C VAL A 54 21.44 -5.95 -34.16
N LYS A 55 20.88 -7.16 -34.00
CA LYS A 55 19.63 -7.38 -33.26
C LYS A 55 19.73 -6.95 -31.79
N ILE A 56 20.84 -7.27 -31.10
CA ILE A 56 21.08 -6.83 -29.72
C ILE A 56 21.20 -5.30 -29.66
N LEU A 57 21.88 -4.68 -30.63
CA LEU A 57 22.00 -3.22 -30.72
C LEU A 57 20.64 -2.54 -30.88
N TYR A 58 19.76 -3.03 -31.75
CA TYR A 58 18.42 -2.45 -31.91
C TYR A 58 17.61 -2.51 -30.61
N LYS A 59 17.65 -3.63 -29.88
CA LYS A 59 17.02 -3.73 -28.55
C LYS A 59 17.59 -2.71 -27.56
N LYS A 60 18.92 -2.57 -27.50
CA LYS A 60 19.56 -1.57 -26.64
C LYS A 60 19.19 -0.14 -27.03
N ILE A 61 19.04 0.15 -28.31
CA ILE A 61 18.60 1.46 -28.81
C ILE A 61 17.15 1.71 -28.36
N GLU A 62 16.25 0.74 -28.51
CA GLU A 62 14.86 0.85 -28.01
C GLU A 62 14.83 1.10 -26.50
N ASP A 63 15.64 0.38 -25.73
CA ASP A 63 15.72 0.58 -24.28
C ASP A 63 16.27 1.97 -23.94
N LEU A 64 17.33 2.42 -24.62
CA LEU A 64 17.87 3.77 -24.44
C LEU A 64 16.84 4.85 -24.78
N ILE A 65 16.07 4.69 -25.85
CA ILE A 65 14.98 5.62 -26.22
C ILE A 65 13.94 5.70 -25.08
N LYS A 66 13.56 4.57 -24.47
CA LYS A 66 12.64 4.54 -23.33
C LYS A 66 13.23 5.25 -22.10
N TYR A 67 14.51 5.03 -21.80
CA TYR A 67 15.19 5.68 -20.67
C TYR A 67 15.47 7.16 -20.91
N LEU A 68 15.52 7.61 -22.16
CA LEU A 68 15.70 9.01 -22.55
C LEU A 68 14.38 9.80 -22.51
N ASP A 69 13.23 9.17 -22.29
CA ASP A 69 11.96 9.87 -22.05
C ASP A 69 11.96 10.46 -20.63
N PRO A 70 11.99 11.80 -20.48
CA PRO A 70 12.01 12.46 -19.18
C PRO A 70 10.79 12.09 -18.32
N GLU A 71 9.63 11.85 -18.96
CA GLU A 71 8.43 11.44 -18.25
C GLU A 71 8.56 10.02 -17.67
N TYR A 72 9.38 9.14 -18.25
CA TYR A 72 9.61 7.80 -17.71
C TYR A 72 10.48 7.86 -16.45
N MET A 73 11.52 8.69 -16.44
CA MET A 73 12.34 8.88 -15.24
C MET A 73 11.55 9.53 -14.10
N ASP A 74 10.77 10.58 -14.37
CA ASP A 74 10.04 11.32 -13.35
C ASP A 74 8.90 10.50 -12.72
N ARG A 75 8.29 9.57 -13.47
CA ARG A 75 7.22 8.68 -12.96
C ARG A 75 7.75 7.54 -12.08
N ILE A 76 9.00 7.12 -12.25
CA ILE A 76 9.57 5.96 -11.53
C ILE A 76 10.46 6.42 -10.37
N ALA A 77 11.13 7.56 -10.54
CA ALA A 77 11.94 8.18 -9.52
C ALA A 77 11.24 9.44 -9.01
N ILE A 78 10.17 9.30 -8.22
CA ILE A 78 9.92 10.36 -7.23
C ILE A 78 11.11 10.29 -6.27
N PRO A 79 12.01 11.28 -6.26
CA PRO A 79 13.18 11.23 -5.41
C PRO A 79 12.73 11.15 -3.95
N ASP A 80 13.39 10.34 -3.14
CA ASP A 80 13.03 10.21 -1.73
C ASP A 80 13.11 11.55 -0.99
N ALA A 81 13.98 12.46 -1.46
CA ALA A 81 14.01 13.86 -1.02
C ALA A 81 12.68 14.60 -1.21
N SER A 82 12.00 14.41 -2.35
CA SER A 82 10.71 15.06 -2.63
C SER A 82 9.58 14.47 -1.77
N LYS A 83 9.61 13.16 -1.50
CA LYS A 83 8.67 12.52 -0.56
C LYS A 83 8.87 13.07 0.86
N LEU A 84 10.13 13.18 1.30
CA LEU A 84 10.48 13.75 2.60
C LEU A 84 10.04 15.21 2.70
N GLN A 85 10.24 16.01 1.65
CA GLN A 85 9.81 17.41 1.65
C GLN A 85 8.29 17.54 1.80
N PHE A 86 7.52 16.69 1.12
CA PHE A 86 6.05 16.68 1.25
C PHE A 86 5.61 16.33 2.68
N ILE A 87 6.23 15.29 3.27
CA ILE A 87 5.94 14.89 4.65
C ILE A 87 6.29 16.01 5.62
N LEU A 88 7.49 16.59 5.51
CA LEU A 88 7.96 17.67 6.39
C LEU A 88 7.12 18.94 6.24
N ALA A 89 6.59 19.22 5.05
CA ALA A 89 5.70 20.36 4.83
C ALA A 89 4.32 20.17 5.50
N ALA A 90 3.85 18.94 5.68
CA ALA A 90 2.58 18.64 6.34
C ALA A 90 2.69 18.64 7.88
N VAL A 91 3.86 18.33 8.46
CA VAL A 91 4.05 18.26 9.93
C VAL A 91 3.58 19.52 10.69
N PRO A 92 3.88 20.76 10.25
CA PRO A 92 3.46 21.96 10.97
C PRO A 92 1.93 22.13 11.05
N GLU A 93 1.21 21.79 9.98
CA GLU A 93 -0.25 21.87 9.96
C GLU A 93 -0.87 20.88 10.96
N HIS A 94 -0.38 19.65 10.95
CA HIS A 94 -0.82 18.61 11.88
C HIS A 94 -0.49 18.97 13.34
N ALA A 95 0.70 19.53 13.59
CA ALA A 95 1.09 20.00 14.91
C ALA A 95 0.19 21.13 15.42
N ALA A 96 -0.16 22.10 14.56
CA ALA A 96 -1.08 23.18 14.91
C ALA A 96 -2.49 22.65 15.21
N CYS A 97 -2.97 21.67 14.43
CA CYS A 97 -4.25 21.01 14.67
C CYS A 97 -4.27 20.29 16.04
N LEU A 98 -3.22 19.52 16.35
CA LEU A 98 -3.07 18.85 17.64
C LEU A 98 -3.01 19.83 18.81
N GLN A 99 -2.27 20.94 18.67
CA GLN A 99 -2.19 21.97 19.70
C GLN A 99 -3.56 22.58 19.98
N ARG A 100 -4.34 22.89 18.93
CA ARG A 100 -5.71 23.41 19.07
C ARG A 100 -6.62 22.39 19.76
N LEU A 101 -6.53 21.12 19.38
CA LEU A 101 -7.33 20.06 19.99
C LEU A 101 -7.00 19.88 21.48
N ALA A 102 -5.72 19.92 21.85
CA ALA A 102 -5.29 19.85 23.24
C ALA A 102 -5.85 21.01 24.08
N GLN A 103 -5.86 22.23 23.53
CA GLN A 103 -6.45 23.39 24.21
C GLN A 103 -7.95 23.21 24.45
N ILE A 104 -8.69 22.74 23.44
CA ILE A 104 -10.13 22.48 23.56
C ILE A 104 -10.39 21.40 24.61
N HIS A 105 -9.58 20.34 24.64
CA HIS A 105 -9.73 19.26 25.61
C HIS A 105 -9.56 19.74 27.06
N ILE A 106 -8.55 20.56 27.33
CA ILE A 106 -8.34 21.14 28.67
C ILE A 106 -9.57 21.98 29.06
N GLN A 107 -10.02 22.85 28.16
CA GLN A 107 -11.20 23.68 28.41
C GLN A 107 -12.46 22.85 28.71
N GLN A 108 -12.70 21.79 27.92
CA GLN A 108 -13.83 20.90 28.13
C GLN A 108 -13.71 20.12 29.45
N GLN A 109 -12.49 19.74 29.83
CA GLN A 109 -12.25 19.04 31.10
C GLN A 109 -12.57 19.95 32.30
N ASP A 110 -12.11 21.20 32.28
CA ASP A 110 -12.39 22.18 33.34
C ASP A 110 -13.91 22.46 33.45
N GLN A 111 -14.57 22.66 32.30
CA GLN A 111 -16.02 22.86 32.25
C GLN A 111 -16.81 21.66 32.79
N CYS A 112 -16.39 20.43 32.44
CA CYS A 112 -17.04 19.22 32.94
C CYS A 112 -16.94 19.10 34.46
N VAL A 113 -15.80 19.47 35.06
CA VAL A 113 -15.61 19.47 36.51
C VAL A 113 -16.52 20.51 37.16
N GLU A 114 -16.50 21.75 36.67
CA GLU A 114 -17.32 22.86 37.19
C GLU A 114 -18.82 22.50 37.16
N ILE A 115 -19.34 22.07 36.01
CA ILE A 115 -20.75 21.67 35.85
C ILE A 115 -21.10 20.51 36.80
N THR A 116 -20.19 19.55 36.97
CA THR A 116 -20.41 18.40 37.86
C THR A 116 -20.48 18.84 39.33
N GLU A 117 -19.60 19.75 39.75
CA GLU A 117 -19.59 20.28 41.11
C GLU A 117 -20.84 21.15 41.39
N GLU A 118 -21.22 22.02 40.45
CA GLU A 118 -22.46 22.80 40.54
C GLU A 118 -23.69 21.90 40.66
N SER A 119 -23.80 20.87 39.82
CA SER A 119 -24.90 19.92 39.86
C SER A 119 -24.95 19.14 41.17
N LYS A 120 -23.79 18.76 41.74
CA LYS A 120 -23.72 18.08 43.04
C LYS A 120 -24.17 19.00 44.18
N ALA A 121 -23.71 20.26 44.17
CA ALA A 121 -24.09 21.24 45.19
C ALA A 121 -25.60 21.51 45.17
N LEU A 122 -26.18 21.71 43.98
CA LEU A 122 -27.62 21.92 43.83
C LEU A 122 -28.43 20.70 44.29
N LEU A 123 -27.95 19.49 43.98
CA LEU A 123 -28.60 18.26 44.42
C LEU A 123 -28.53 18.11 45.95
N GLU A 124 -27.40 18.48 46.56
CA GLU A 124 -27.25 18.46 48.02
C GLU A 124 -28.19 19.47 48.68
N GLU A 125 -28.31 20.68 48.13
CA GLU A 125 -29.26 21.69 48.61
C GLU A 125 -30.71 21.19 48.51
N TYR A 126 -31.09 20.63 47.35
CA TYR A 126 -32.41 20.03 47.15
C TYR A 126 -32.69 18.94 48.20
N ASN A 127 -31.74 18.02 48.43
CA ASN A 127 -31.89 16.95 49.42
C ASN A 127 -32.03 17.49 50.85
N LYS A 128 -31.31 18.57 51.20
CA LYS A 128 -31.46 19.27 52.49
C LYS A 128 -32.86 19.86 52.63
N THR A 129 -33.35 20.56 51.62
CA THR A 129 -34.70 21.15 51.63
C THR A 129 -35.79 20.09 51.74
N VAL A 130 -35.70 19.00 50.96
CA VAL A 130 -36.67 17.90 51.05
C VAL A 130 -36.65 17.24 52.42
N SER A 131 -35.47 16.99 52.98
CA SER A 131 -35.33 16.39 54.31
C SER A 131 -35.90 17.29 55.41
N PHE A 132 -35.67 18.60 55.30
CA PHE A 132 -36.24 19.60 56.21
C PHE A 132 -37.77 19.63 56.14
N LEU A 133 -38.34 19.67 54.93
CA LEU A 133 -39.79 19.63 54.72
C LEU A 133 -40.40 18.33 55.25
N PHE A 134 -39.73 17.19 55.05
CA PHE A 134 -40.15 15.89 55.58
C PHE A 134 -40.16 15.87 57.11
N SER A 135 -39.15 16.45 57.75
CA SER A 135 -39.06 16.54 59.21
C SER A 135 -40.14 17.43 59.84
N GLN A 136 -40.75 18.35 59.08
CA GLN A 136 -41.83 19.22 59.54
C GLN A 136 -43.23 18.68 59.24
N ALA A 137 -43.34 17.61 58.45
CA ALA A 137 -44.63 17.05 58.07
C ALA A 137 -45.23 16.20 59.21
N PRO A 138 -46.51 16.38 59.58
CA PRO A 138 -47.18 15.49 60.52
C PRO A 138 -47.36 14.08 59.89
N GLU A 139 -47.18 13.02 60.70
CA GLU A 139 -47.21 11.60 60.26
C GLU A 139 -48.45 11.22 59.43
N SER A 140 -49.55 11.96 59.56
CA SER A 140 -50.80 11.74 58.82
C SER A 140 -50.70 11.93 57.30
N TYR A 141 -49.62 12.53 56.77
CA TYR A 141 -49.42 12.77 55.33
C TYR A 141 -48.38 11.84 54.67
N LEU A 142 -47.68 11.00 55.44
CA LEU A 142 -46.69 10.07 54.92
C LEU A 142 -47.35 8.78 54.43
N LYS A 143 -47.74 8.74 53.15
CA LYS A 143 -48.07 7.47 52.48
C LYS A 143 -46.78 6.75 52.06
N PRO A 144 -46.63 5.44 52.33
CA PRO A 144 -45.50 4.68 51.81
C PRO A 144 -45.52 4.69 50.29
N CYS A 145 -44.50 5.25 49.65
CA CYS A 145 -44.33 5.12 48.20
C CYS A 145 -43.94 3.67 47.90
N SER A 146 -44.68 3.01 47.03
CA SER A 146 -44.36 1.68 46.52
C SER A 146 -43.00 1.69 45.83
N PHE A 147 -42.11 0.85 46.33
CA PHE A 147 -40.77 0.50 45.82
C PHE A 147 -40.68 0.58 44.28
N VAL A 148 -39.87 1.51 43.77
CA VAL A 148 -39.45 1.53 42.36
C VAL A 148 -38.19 0.68 42.25
N PRO A 149 -38.12 -0.34 41.37
CA PRO A 149 -36.96 -1.21 41.27
C PRO A 149 -35.71 -0.43 40.90
N SER A 150 -34.65 -0.70 41.63
CA SER A 150 -33.31 -0.09 41.49
C SER A 150 -32.78 -0.28 40.06
N LEU A 151 -32.71 0.80 39.27
CA LEU A 151 -31.92 0.84 38.04
C LEU A 151 -30.47 1.14 38.43
N ALA A 152 -29.71 0.07 38.64
CA ALA A 152 -28.26 0.15 38.77
C ALA A 152 -27.66 0.66 37.45
N VAL A 153 -27.39 1.96 37.36
CA VAL A 153 -26.58 2.53 36.28
C VAL A 153 -25.11 2.32 36.64
N SER A 154 -24.65 1.09 36.52
CA SER A 154 -23.23 0.79 36.42
C SER A 154 -22.78 1.11 35.00
N HIS A 155 -22.26 2.32 34.77
CA HIS A 155 -21.44 2.58 33.59
C HIS A 155 -19.96 2.37 33.96
N PRO A 156 -19.24 1.45 33.30
CA PRO A 156 -17.80 1.38 33.41
C PRO A 156 -17.19 2.61 32.72
N ILE A 157 -16.11 3.12 33.31
CA ILE A 157 -15.24 4.13 32.71
C ILE A 157 -14.73 3.55 31.37
N PRO A 158 -15.00 4.15 30.20
CA PRO A 158 -14.37 3.72 28.97
C PRO A 158 -13.01 4.41 28.88
N THR A 159 -11.96 3.62 29.10
CA THR A 159 -10.68 3.86 28.44
C THR A 159 -10.91 4.00 26.94
N SER A 160 -10.41 5.10 26.37
CA SER A 160 -10.16 5.37 24.95
C SER A 160 -10.89 4.54 23.89
N GLN A 161 -11.60 5.27 23.03
CA GLN A 161 -12.05 4.97 21.66
C GLN A 161 -13.56 4.79 21.48
N SER A 162 -14.07 5.52 20.49
CA SER A 162 -15.41 5.51 19.87
C SER A 162 -16.55 6.28 20.58
N ILE A 163 -16.95 7.36 19.89
CA ILE A 163 -18.17 8.16 20.09
C ILE A 163 -19.40 7.30 19.78
N PRO A 164 -20.51 7.46 20.53
CA PRO A 164 -21.76 7.79 19.84
C PRO A 164 -22.57 8.91 20.52
N LEU A 165 -23.24 9.66 19.65
CA LEU A 165 -24.19 10.73 19.89
C LEU A 165 -25.49 10.20 20.50
N LEU A 166 -25.91 10.73 21.67
CA LEU A 166 -27.27 11.21 21.97
C LEU A 166 -27.36 11.65 23.45
N PRO A 167 -28.07 12.73 23.80
CA PRO A 167 -28.33 13.08 25.20
C PRO A 167 -29.53 12.25 25.68
N GLN A 168 -29.30 11.31 26.60
CA GLN A 168 -30.40 10.67 27.35
C GLN A 168 -30.63 11.46 28.67
N PRO A 169 -31.90 11.67 29.07
CA PRO A 169 -32.24 12.50 30.22
C PRO A 169 -31.89 11.80 31.54
N PHE A 170 -31.18 12.51 32.43
CA PHE A 170 -30.92 12.06 33.80
C PHE A 170 -32.22 12.13 34.61
N PHE A 171 -32.73 10.97 35.05
CA PHE A 171 -33.77 10.88 36.07
C PHE A 171 -33.12 10.59 37.43
N PHE A 172 -33.22 11.52 38.37
CA PHE A 172 -32.82 11.33 39.77
C PHE A 172 -34.01 10.85 40.61
N VAL A 173 -33.87 9.70 41.27
CA VAL A 173 -34.81 9.19 42.28
C VAL A 173 -34.22 9.46 43.66
N VAL A 174 -34.94 10.27 44.45
CA VAL A 174 -34.58 10.63 45.83
C VAL A 174 -35.04 9.50 46.75
N ASN A 175 -34.10 8.79 47.37
CA ASN A 175 -34.38 7.72 48.33
C ASN A 175 -34.56 8.29 49.76
N PRO A 176 -35.63 7.95 50.50
CA PRO A 176 -35.96 8.60 51.77
C PRO A 176 -35.37 7.94 53.04
N HIS A 177 -34.33 7.09 52.96
CA HIS A 177 -33.68 6.54 54.17
C HIS A 177 -32.18 6.90 54.31
N PRO A 178 -31.72 7.34 55.50
CA PRO A 178 -30.36 7.81 55.73
C PRO A 178 -29.45 6.63 56.07
N ARG A 179 -29.00 5.87 55.06
CA ARG A 179 -27.83 4.99 55.20
C ARG A 179 -27.01 5.03 53.92
N ILE A 180 -26.14 6.04 53.83
CA ILE A 180 -25.06 6.08 52.85
C ILE A 180 -24.06 5.00 53.29
N PHE A 181 -24.01 3.87 52.59
CA PHE A 181 -22.84 3.01 52.63
C PHE A 181 -21.75 3.70 51.79
N PHE A 182 -20.75 4.28 52.46
CA PHE A 182 -19.45 4.48 51.84
C PHE A 182 -18.85 3.11 51.58
N ILE A 183 -18.62 2.77 50.31
CA ILE A 183 -17.62 1.76 49.97
C ILE A 183 -16.35 2.58 49.74
N ASP A 184 -15.46 2.55 50.73
CA ASP A 184 -14.07 2.99 50.59
C ASP A 184 -13.40 2.18 49.47
N PHE A 185 -12.61 2.86 48.64
CA PHE A 185 -11.60 2.23 47.79
C PHE A 185 -10.27 2.17 48.52
#